data_AF-A0A2V9Z0I9-F1
#
_entry.id   AF-A0A2V9Z0I9-F1
#
_cell.length_a   1.000
_cell.length_b   1.000
_cell.length_c   1.000
_cell.angle_alpha   90.00
_cell.angle_beta   90.00
_cell.angle_gamma   90.00
#
_symmetry.space_group_name_H-M   'P 1'
#
loop_
_entity.id
_entity.type
_entity.pdbx_description
1 polymer ?
#
loop_
_entity_poly.entity_id
_entity_poly.type
_entity_poly.pdbx_seq_one_letter_code
_entity_poly.pdbx_strand_id
1 'polypeptide(L)'
;MVVRGRVKLSVCGSDGRTLILRIAGAGEVLGAASAVSGREYEATAETQETCEISFIRQNDLMRLMRVHGELAFWVTQQLTKDYNSTCREIRNLMLSDSAGEKLARLLVGFLDENTE
;
A
#
# COMPACT_ATOMS: atom_id res chain seq x y z
N MET A 1 -3.89 0.36 -10.37
CA MET A 1 -3.37 -0.99 -10.12
C MET A 1 -2.06 -1.14 -10.88
N VAL A 2 -1.05 -1.71 -10.25
CA VAL A 2 0.23 -1.98 -10.89
C VAL A 2 0.06 -3.22 -11.78
N VAL A 3 0.35 -3.09 -13.06
CA VAL A 3 0.37 -4.22 -14.02
C VAL A 3 1.76 -4.82 -14.09
N ARG A 4 2.79 -3.95 -14.13
CA ARG A 4 4.20 -4.33 -14.11
C ARG A 4 5.03 -3.28 -13.41
N GLY A 5 6.08 -3.69 -12.73
CA GLY A 5 7.05 -2.81 -12.05
C GLY A 5 6.79 -2.68 -10.55
N ARG A 6 7.48 -1.72 -9.91
CA ARG A 6 7.44 -1.47 -8.47
C ARG A 6 7.20 0.01 -8.15
N VAL A 7 6.29 0.26 -7.22
CA VAL A 7 5.89 1.61 -6.80
C VAL A 7 6.11 1.77 -5.29
N LYS A 8 6.96 2.71 -4.90
CA LYS A 8 7.21 3.07 -3.50
C LYS A 8 6.07 3.94 -2.99
N LEU A 9 5.47 3.55 -1.87
CA LEU A 9 4.52 4.37 -1.12
C LEU A 9 5.21 4.97 0.10
N SER A 10 5.13 6.28 0.26
CA SER A 10 5.76 6.98 1.38
C SER A 10 4.92 8.11 1.92
N VAL A 11 5.06 8.38 3.21
CA VAL A 11 4.44 9.51 3.91
C VAL A 11 5.51 10.48 4.38
N CYS A 12 5.21 11.77 4.38
CA CYS A 12 6.12 12.80 4.87
C CYS A 12 5.56 13.40 6.17
N GLY A 13 6.37 13.40 7.23
CA GLY A 13 6.05 14.08 8.48
C GLY A 13 6.18 15.60 8.35
N SER A 14 5.59 16.34 9.29
CA SER A 14 5.71 17.80 9.36
C SER A 14 7.15 18.29 9.60
N ASP A 15 8.02 17.40 10.09
CA ASP A 15 9.45 17.61 10.27
C ASP A 15 10.29 17.34 9.01
N GLY A 16 9.64 17.01 7.89
CA GLY A 16 10.28 16.69 6.61
C GLY A 16 10.87 15.28 6.53
N ARG A 17 10.66 14.44 7.56
CA ARG A 17 11.10 13.04 7.51
C ARG A 17 10.14 12.21 6.69
N THR A 18 10.68 11.45 5.75
CA THR A 18 9.90 10.53 4.91
C THR A 18 9.98 9.11 5.47
N LEU A 19 8.82 8.49 5.66
CA LEU A 19 8.71 7.06 5.98
C LEU A 19 8.20 6.33 4.75
N ILE A 20 8.95 5.33 4.29
CA ILE A 20 8.48 4.37 3.29
C ILE A 20 7.54 3.42 4.02
N LEU A 21 6.27 3.39 3.59
CA LEU A 21 5.27 2.46 4.12
C LEU A 21 5.52 1.07 3.50
N ARG A 22 5.47 0.99 2.16
CA ARG A 22 5.65 -0.26 1.43
C ARG A 22 6.10 -0.04 -0.01
N ILE A 23 6.50 -1.14 -0.66
CA ILE A 23 6.73 -1.19 -2.11
C ILE A 23 5.63 -2.04 -2.72
N ALA A 24 4.81 -1.43 -3.56
CA ALA A 24 3.74 -2.13 -4.25
C ALA A 24 4.24 -2.77 -5.55
N GLY A 25 3.87 -4.04 -5.77
CA GLY A 25 4.19 -4.84 -6.94
C GLY A 25 2.98 -5.10 -7.85
N ALA A 26 3.17 -5.95 -8.85
CA ALA A 26 2.14 -6.31 -9.82
C ALA A 26 0.89 -6.92 -9.15
N GLY A 27 -0.29 -6.53 -9.61
CA GLY A 27 -1.59 -6.96 -9.06
C GLY A 27 -2.09 -6.12 -7.88
N GLU A 28 -1.24 -5.24 -7.32
CA GLU A 28 -1.64 -4.42 -6.18
C GLU A 28 -2.35 -3.12 -6.60
N VAL A 29 -3.35 -2.75 -5.81
CA VAL A 29 -4.12 -1.51 -6.00
C VAL A 29 -3.49 -0.40 -5.17
N LEU A 30 -3.44 0.79 -5.77
CA LEU A 30 -2.96 2.00 -5.13
C LEU A 30 -4.15 2.96 -4.95
N GLY A 31 -4.20 3.67 -3.82
CA GLY A 31 -5.20 4.72 -3.60
C GLY A 31 -6.63 4.23 -3.39
N ALA A 32 -6.85 2.94 -3.11
CA ALA A 32 -8.18 2.38 -2.87
C ALA A 32 -8.90 3.08 -1.70
N ALA A 33 -8.17 3.38 -0.61
CA ALA A 33 -8.73 4.03 0.57
C ALA A 33 -9.28 5.43 0.25
N SER A 34 -8.51 6.25 -0.46
CA SER A 34 -8.94 7.58 -0.90
C SER A 34 -10.10 7.49 -1.90
N ALA A 35 -10.06 6.54 -2.84
CA ALA A 35 -11.13 6.35 -3.81
C ALA A 35 -12.47 5.97 -3.14
N VAL A 36 -12.46 5.08 -2.15
CA VAL A 36 -13.67 4.64 -1.44
C VAL A 36 -14.16 5.69 -0.44
N SER A 37 -13.26 6.35 0.28
CA SER A 37 -13.62 7.32 1.33
C SER A 37 -13.96 8.71 0.81
N GLY A 38 -13.54 9.07 -0.41
CA GLY A 38 -13.68 10.44 -0.92
C GLY A 38 -12.69 11.42 -0.31
N ARG A 39 -11.67 10.95 0.42
CA ARG A 39 -10.64 11.77 1.05
C ARG A 39 -9.40 11.92 0.17
N GLU A 40 -8.54 12.85 0.56
CA GLU A 40 -7.24 13.07 -0.08
C GLU A 40 -6.32 11.85 0.04
N TYR A 41 -5.25 11.83 -0.75
CA TYR A 41 -4.23 10.80 -0.67
C TYR A 41 -3.32 11.03 0.54
N GLU A 42 -3.24 10.06 1.44
CA GLU A 42 -2.39 10.15 2.63
C GLU A 42 -0.92 9.83 2.33
N ALA A 43 -0.64 9.13 1.22
CA ALA A 43 0.70 8.70 0.83
C ALA A 43 1.06 9.14 -0.59
N THR A 44 2.33 9.41 -0.81
CA THR A 44 2.94 9.69 -2.11
C THR A 44 3.36 8.37 -2.77
N ALA A 45 3.00 8.19 -4.04
CA ALA A 45 3.40 7.06 -4.85
C ALA A 45 4.51 7.45 -5.85
N GLU A 46 5.63 6.75 -5.83
CA GLU A 46 6.78 7.02 -6.71
C GLU A 46 7.25 5.72 -7.38
N THR A 47 7.24 5.68 -8.72
CA THR A 47 7.72 4.53 -9.50
C THR A 47 9.23 4.37 -9.32
N GLN A 48 9.68 3.19 -8.89
CA GLN A 48 11.11 2.89 -8.69
C GLN A 48 11.78 2.37 -9.98
N GLU A 49 10.98 1.98 -10.96
CA GLU A 49 11.42 1.47 -12.26
C GLU A 49 10.34 1.78 -13.33
N THR A 50 10.57 1.39 -14.58
CA THR A 50 9.54 1.52 -15.62
C THR A 50 8.32 0.67 -15.26
N CYS A 51 7.23 1.34 -14.90
CA CYS A 51 5.99 0.70 -14.47
C CYS A 51 4.89 0.81 -15.52
N GLU A 52 4.04 -0.20 -15.59
CA GLU A 52 2.77 -0.17 -16.32
C GLU A 52 1.64 -0.09 -15.28
N ILE A 53 0.82 0.95 -15.36
CA ILE A 53 -0.22 1.25 -14.37
C ILE A 53 -1.58 1.30 -15.07
N SER A 54 -2.52 0.47 -14.60
CA SER A 54 -3.92 0.55 -14.99
C SER A 54 -4.68 1.49 -14.06
N PHE A 55 -5.47 2.39 -14.64
CA PHE A 55 -6.18 3.46 -13.93
C PHE A 55 -7.70 3.33 -14.07
N ILE A 56 -8.40 3.58 -12.97
CA ILE A 56 -9.86 3.71 -12.94
C ILE A 56 -10.24 5.00 -12.21
N ARG A 57 -11.19 5.75 -12.75
CA ARG A 57 -11.70 6.97 -12.10
C ARG A 57 -12.51 6.57 -10.87
N GLN A 58 -12.46 7.39 -9.82
CA GLN A 58 -13.22 7.17 -8.59
C GLN A 58 -14.71 6.92 -8.83
N ASN A 59 -15.35 7.75 -9.67
CA ASN A 59 -16.78 7.61 -9.99
C ASN A 59 -17.09 6.28 -10.68
N ASP A 60 -16.18 5.79 -11.53
CA ASP A 60 -16.34 4.51 -12.21
C ASP A 60 -16.18 3.35 -11.24
N LEU A 61 -15.18 3.40 -10.35
CA LEU A 61 -15.00 2.40 -9.29
C LEU A 61 -16.24 2.32 -8.39
N MET A 62 -16.74 3.45 -7.91
CA MET A 62 -17.92 3.51 -7.05
C MET A 62 -19.17 2.99 -7.75
N ARG A 63 -19.35 3.28 -9.04
CA ARG A 63 -20.43 2.72 -9.85
C ARG A 63 -20.30 1.21 -9.98
N LEU A 64 -19.12 0.70 -10.31
CA LEU A 64 -18.89 -0.74 -10.46
C LEU A 64 -19.08 -1.49 -9.13
N MET A 65 -18.64 -0.94 -8.00
CA MET A 65 -18.87 -1.54 -6.69
C MET A 65 -20.36 -1.63 -6.31
N ARG A 66 -21.18 -0.69 -6.78
CA ARG A 66 -22.64 -0.73 -6.57
C ARG A 66 -23.34 -1.76 -7.45
N VAL A 67 -22.85 -1.97 -8.66
CA VAL A 67 -23.44 -2.90 -9.64
C VAL A 67 -22.94 -4.34 -9.41
N HIS A 68 -21.69 -4.50 -9.00
CA HIS A 68 -21.01 -5.78 -8.83
C HIS A 68 -20.53 -5.96 -7.39
N GLY A 69 -21.32 -6.67 -6.59
CA GLY A 69 -21.00 -6.93 -5.17
C GLY A 69 -19.67 -7.68 -4.96
N GLU A 70 -19.28 -8.54 -5.91
CA GLU A 70 -17.98 -9.23 -5.87
C GLU A 70 -16.79 -8.25 -5.95
N LEU A 71 -16.90 -7.20 -6.77
CA LEU A 71 -15.87 -6.17 -6.83
C LEU A 71 -15.79 -5.40 -5.51
N ALA A 72 -16.94 -5.09 -4.90
CA ALA A 72 -16.96 -4.43 -3.60
C ALA A 72 -16.26 -5.28 -2.54
N PHE A 73 -16.56 -6.59 -2.50
CA PHE A 73 -15.89 -7.53 -1.60
C PHE A 73 -14.38 -7.60 -1.85
N TRP A 74 -13.96 -7.68 -3.11
CA TRP A 74 -12.53 -7.69 -3.46
C TRP A 74 -11.82 -6.40 -3.01
N VAL A 75 -12.42 -5.23 -3.22
CA VAL A 75 -11.88 -3.94 -2.75
C VAL A 75 -11.77 -3.93 -1.22
N THR A 76 -12.77 -4.43 -0.50
CA THR A 76 -12.72 -4.55 0.96
C THR A 76 -11.59 -5.47 1.43
N GLN A 77 -11.36 -6.60 0.75
CA GLN A 77 -10.23 -7.47 1.05
C GLN A 77 -8.89 -6.76 0.83
N GLN A 78 -8.74 -5.99 -0.25
CA GLN A 78 -7.52 -5.20 -0.50
C GLN A 78 -7.29 -4.16 0.61
N LEU A 79 -8.32 -3.41 0.99
CA LEU A 79 -8.23 -2.43 2.08
C LEU A 79 -7.86 -3.08 3.42
N THR A 80 -8.38 -4.29 3.69
CA THR A 80 -8.07 -5.04 4.90
C THR A 80 -6.62 -5.53 4.90
N LYS A 81 -6.09 -5.95 3.73
CA LYS A 81 -4.68 -6.30 3.58
C LYS A 81 -3.77 -5.10 3.82
N ASP A 82 -4.06 -3.97 3.19
CA ASP A 82 -3.32 -2.71 3.38
C ASP A 82 -3.31 -2.32 4.87
N TYR A 83 -4.48 -2.32 5.52
CA TYR A 83 -4.61 -1.99 6.94
C TYR A 83 -3.78 -2.90 7.84
N ASN A 84 -3.87 -4.23 7.64
CA ASN A 84 -3.11 -5.19 8.42
C ASN A 84 -1.60 -5.06 8.20
N SER A 85 -1.15 -4.75 6.99
CA SER A 85 0.27 -4.45 6.69
C SER A 85 0.74 -3.23 7.46
N THR A 86 0.00 -2.12 7.35
CA THR A 86 0.35 -0.87 8.06
C THR A 86 0.38 -1.06 9.57
N CYS A 87 -0.57 -1.79 10.16
CA CYS A 87 -0.52 -2.12 11.60
C CYS A 87 0.71 -2.95 11.99
N ARG A 88 1.14 -3.88 11.12
CA ARG A 88 2.35 -4.68 11.32
C ARG A 88 3.60 -3.81 11.23
N GLU A 89 3.68 -2.91 10.26
CA GLU A 89 4.77 -1.95 10.10
C GLU A 89 4.88 -1.03 11.33
N ILE A 90 3.76 -0.46 11.78
CA ILE A 90 3.71 0.37 13.00
C ILE A 90 4.22 -0.43 14.20
N ARG A 91 3.76 -1.68 14.36
CA ARG A 91 4.23 -2.56 15.44
C ARG A 91 5.73 -2.76 15.38
N ASN A 92 6.28 -3.07 14.20
CA ASN A 92 7.71 -3.27 14.00
C ASN A 92 8.51 -2.00 14.31
N LEU A 93 8.01 -0.82 13.93
CA LEU A 93 8.69 0.46 14.15
C LEU A 93 8.65 0.91 15.62
N MET A 94 7.51 0.71 16.30
CA MET A 94 7.28 1.17 17.67
C MET A 94 7.81 0.22 18.74
N LEU A 95 7.83 -1.09 18.49
CA LEU A 95 8.23 -2.10 19.49
C LEU A 95 9.68 -2.57 19.34
N SER A 96 10.45 -2.02 18.40
CA SER A 96 11.87 -2.36 18.29
C SER A 96 12.70 -1.43 19.16
N ASP A 97 13.39 -2.00 20.15
CA ASP A 97 14.19 -1.27 21.12
C ASP A 97 15.52 -0.75 20.54
N SER A 98 15.93 -1.27 19.38
CA SER A 98 17.17 -0.88 18.71
C SER A 98 17.04 -0.81 17.18
N ALA A 99 17.94 -0.05 16.56
CA ALA A 99 18.05 0.01 15.10
C ALA A 99 18.39 -1.36 14.48
N GLY A 100 19.18 -2.19 15.18
CA GLY A 100 19.52 -3.55 14.74
C GLY A 100 18.30 -4.46 14.68
N GLU A 101 17.41 -4.36 15.67
CA GLU A 101 16.15 -5.12 15.68
C GLU A 101 15.20 -4.67 14.56
N LYS A 102 15.10 -3.36 14.32
CA LYS A 102 14.32 -2.82 13.19
C LYS A 102 14.80 -3.39 11.87
N LEU A 103 16.12 -3.41 11.67
CA LEU A 103 16.74 -3.94 10.47
C LEU A 103 16.50 -5.46 10.33
N ALA A 104 16.67 -6.22 11.41
CA ALA A 104 16.41 -7.66 11.39
C ALA A 104 14.95 -7.98 11.02
N ARG A 105 13.98 -7.27 11.61
CA ARG A 105 12.55 -7.45 11.29
C ARG A 105 12.22 -7.07 9.85
N LEU A 106 12.83 -6.01 9.33
CA LEU A 106 12.65 -5.58 7.94
C LEU A 106 13.22 -6.62 6.96
N LEU A 107 14.41 -7.16 7.23
CA LEU A 107 15.00 -8.22 6.41
C LEU A 107 14.16 -9.50 6.43
N VAL A 108 13.63 -9.89 7.59
CA VAL A 108 12.71 -11.04 7.69
C VAL A 108 11.46 -10.80 6.85
N GLY A 109 10.86 -9.61 6.92
CA GLY A 109 9.69 -9.26 6.10
C GLY A 109 9.97 -9.37 4.60
N PHE A 110 11.14 -8.92 4.13
CA PHE A 110 11.52 -9.08 2.73
C PHE A 110 11.74 -10.53 2.32
N LEU A 111 12.23 -11.39 3.21
CA LEU A 111 12.38 -12.81 2.88
C LEU A 111 11.02 -13.47 2.67
N ASP A 112 10.04 -13.18 3.53
CA ASP A 112 8.68 -13.72 3.41
C ASP A 112 8.02 -13.30 2.09
N GLU A 113 8.19 -12.04 1.66
CA GLU A 113 7.64 -11.50 0.41
C GLU A 113 8.29 -12.06 -0.87
N ASN A 114 9.53 -12.59 -0.81
CA ASN A 114 10.23 -13.16 -1.98
C ASN A 114 10.04 -14.68 -2.14
N THR A 115 9.35 -15.33 -1.20
CA THR A 115 9.08 -16.77 -1.23
C THR A 115 7.74 -17.17 -1.86
N GLU A 116 6.93 -16.20 -2.32
CA GLU A 116 5.69 -16.39 -3.06
C GLU A 116 5.83 -15.95 -4.54
#